data_AF-A0A510E0Z1-F1
#
_entry.id   AF-A0A510E0Z1-F1
#
_cell.length_a   1.000
_cell.length_b   1.000
_cell.length_c   1.000
_cell.angle_alpha   90.00
_cell.angle_beta   90.00
_cell.angle_gamma   90.00
#
_symmetry.space_group_name_H-M   'P 1'
#
loop_
_entity.id
_entity.type
_entity.pdbx_description
1 polymer ?
#
loop_
_entity_poly.entity_id
_entity_poly.type
_entity_poly.pdbx_seq_one_letter_code
_entity_poly.pdbx_strand_id
1 'polypeptide(L)'
;MDKDHFSVLREGEEFARKVYLRKVRLSIGIFYLFVSTYLPLELGLELAYLYLFSKVPLVSTFLHVFIFSPALYAIYVLVSSSLLLKLNRIPSVMERIKKLRENGRPKRLSGLTYARLSIIGVTISYLLSWVIQGETGELIGNIGNLFVLLAIIWYFHKIFSVLNVDKPSVPDYLALAGAVIGLVGGTFIGIIPFLIFFASWASAGIYIILKYR
;
A
#
# COMPACT_ATOMS: atom_id res chain seq x y z
N MET A 1 42.22 8.02 26.25
CA MET A 1 42.41 7.79 24.79
C MET A 1 41.19 7.06 24.24
N ASP A 2 39.97 7.54 24.55
CA ASP A 2 38.69 6.81 24.36
C ASP A 2 37.70 7.48 23.40
N LYS A 3 38.09 8.61 22.79
CA LYS A 3 37.19 9.36 21.88
C LYS A 3 37.02 8.70 20.51
N ASP A 4 37.97 7.85 20.08
CA ASP A 4 37.94 7.21 18.75
C ASP A 4 37.02 5.98 18.66
N HIS A 5 36.77 5.28 19.77
CA HIS A 5 35.89 4.11 19.71
C HIS A 5 34.41 4.52 19.55
N PHE A 6 34.02 5.64 20.18
CA PHE A 6 32.67 6.20 20.09
C PHE A 6 32.38 6.84 18.73
N SER A 7 33.37 7.47 18.07
CA SER A 7 33.19 8.03 16.72
C SER A 7 33.00 6.92 15.68
N VAL A 8 33.82 5.86 15.73
CA VAL A 8 33.71 4.70 14.83
C VAL A 8 32.40 3.94 15.01
N LEU A 9 31.93 3.79 16.27
CA LEU A 9 30.61 3.21 16.55
C LEU A 9 29.47 4.07 15.98
N ARG A 10 29.57 5.41 16.10
CA ARG A 10 28.56 6.33 15.59
C ARG A 10 28.52 6.35 14.07
N GLU A 11 29.67 6.28 13.40
CA GLU A 11 29.77 6.17 11.94
C GLU A 11 29.21 4.84 11.43
N GLY A 12 29.54 3.73 12.10
CA GLY A 12 28.96 2.41 11.80
C GLY A 12 27.44 2.39 11.95
N GLU A 13 26.91 3.04 12.98
CA GLU A 13 25.47 3.18 13.22
C GLU A 13 24.79 4.07 12.16
N GLU A 14 25.39 5.22 11.81
CA GLU A 14 24.89 6.10 10.75
C GLU A 14 24.86 5.39 9.39
N PHE A 15 25.90 4.60 9.09
CA PHE A 15 25.95 3.78 7.88
C PHE A 15 24.87 2.71 7.90
N ALA A 16 24.72 1.95 8.99
CA ALA A 16 23.68 0.93 9.13
C ALA A 16 22.27 1.54 8.99
N ARG A 17 22.04 2.73 9.55
CA ARG A 17 20.80 3.48 9.41
C ARG A 17 20.53 3.89 7.97
N LYS A 18 21.53 4.41 7.25
CA LYS A 18 21.41 4.76 5.82
C LYS A 18 21.07 3.53 4.96
N VAL A 19 21.78 2.43 5.15
CA VAL A 19 21.53 1.16 4.42
C VAL A 19 20.13 0.63 4.71
N TYR A 20 19.73 0.65 5.98
CA TYR A 20 18.41 0.23 6.38
C TYR A 20 17.32 1.12 5.76
N LEU A 21 17.45 2.44 5.84
CA LEU A 21 16.52 3.38 5.23
C LEU A 21 16.43 3.21 3.71
N ARG A 22 17.54 2.90 3.03
CA ARG A 22 17.54 2.55 1.60
C ARG A 22 16.69 1.30 1.33
N LYS A 23 16.88 0.21 2.11
CA LYS A 23 16.06 -1.01 1.98
C LYS A 23 14.57 -0.77 2.26
N VAL A 24 14.28 0.08 3.23
CA VAL A 24 12.92 0.52 3.54
C VAL A 24 12.30 1.24 2.35
N ARG A 25 13.01 2.22 1.78
CA ARG A 25 12.55 2.97 0.60
C ARG A 25 12.32 2.06 -0.59
N LEU A 26 13.24 1.14 -0.90
CA LEU A 26 13.04 0.13 -1.94
C LEU A 26 11.78 -0.71 -1.71
N SER A 27 11.52 -1.13 -0.47
CA SER A 27 10.31 -1.89 -0.13
C SER A 27 9.03 -1.08 -0.35
N ILE A 28 9.06 0.21 -0.03
CA ILE A 28 7.95 1.15 -0.30
C ILE A 28 7.73 1.31 -1.81
N GLY A 29 8.81 1.43 -2.59
CA GLY A 29 8.73 1.51 -4.05
C GLY A 29 8.11 0.27 -4.68
N ILE A 30 8.53 -0.93 -4.23
CA ILE A 30 7.93 -2.21 -4.66
C ILE A 30 6.45 -2.28 -4.27
N PHE A 31 6.09 -1.83 -3.08
CA PHE A 31 4.70 -1.77 -2.64
C PHE A 31 3.86 -0.87 -3.55
N TYR A 32 4.34 0.32 -3.92
CA TYR A 32 3.61 1.19 -4.84
C TYR A 32 3.42 0.57 -6.22
N LEU A 33 4.46 -0.08 -6.76
CA LEU A 33 4.35 -0.80 -8.03
C LEU A 33 3.34 -1.93 -7.96
N PHE A 34 3.40 -2.75 -6.91
CA PHE A 34 2.45 -3.84 -6.72
C PHE A 34 1.01 -3.33 -6.67
N VAL A 35 0.71 -2.29 -5.91
CA VAL A 35 -0.65 -1.74 -5.85
C VAL A 35 -1.06 -1.17 -7.21
N SER A 36 -0.13 -0.55 -7.94
CA SER A 36 -0.42 -0.02 -9.28
C SER A 36 -0.77 -1.11 -10.31
N THR A 37 -0.34 -2.37 -10.12
CA THR A 37 -0.67 -3.42 -11.10
C THR A 37 -2.11 -3.89 -11.05
N TYR A 38 -2.91 -3.46 -10.07
CA TYR A 38 -4.31 -3.90 -9.93
C TYR A 38 -5.13 -3.62 -11.20
N LEU A 39 -5.18 -2.35 -11.61
CA LEU A 39 -6.02 -1.91 -12.72
C LEU A 39 -5.55 -2.48 -14.09
N PRO A 40 -4.25 -2.44 -14.44
CA PRO A 40 -3.77 -3.10 -15.66
C PRO A 40 -4.05 -4.61 -15.70
N LEU A 41 -3.98 -5.29 -14.54
CA LEU A 41 -4.28 -6.71 -14.44
C LEU A 41 -5.76 -6.98 -14.66
N GLU A 42 -6.65 -6.20 -14.03
CA GLU A 42 -8.09 -6.28 -14.20
C GLU A 42 -8.49 -6.09 -15.68
N LEU A 43 -8.00 -5.01 -16.31
CA LEU A 43 -8.22 -4.76 -17.73
C LEU A 43 -7.64 -5.85 -18.64
N GLY A 44 -6.45 -6.36 -18.32
CA GLY A 44 -5.83 -7.45 -19.07
C GLY A 44 -6.62 -8.75 -18.99
N LEU A 45 -7.18 -9.06 -17.81
CA LEU A 45 -8.04 -10.22 -17.60
C LEU A 45 -9.39 -10.05 -18.32
N GLU A 46 -9.99 -8.86 -18.31
CA GLU A 46 -11.21 -8.57 -19.08
C GLU A 46 -10.99 -8.75 -20.58
N LEU A 47 -9.89 -8.23 -21.12
CA LEU A 47 -9.53 -8.41 -22.53
C LEU A 47 -9.30 -9.90 -22.88
N ALA A 48 -8.61 -10.63 -21.99
CA ALA A 48 -8.41 -12.06 -22.14
C ALA A 48 -9.74 -12.84 -22.11
N TYR A 49 -10.67 -12.46 -21.22
CA TYR A 49 -12.01 -13.01 -21.17
C TYR A 49 -12.76 -12.79 -22.49
N LEU A 50 -12.82 -11.56 -23.00
CA LEU A 50 -13.50 -11.24 -24.26
C LEU A 50 -12.91 -12.02 -25.45
N TYR A 51 -11.59 -12.16 -25.50
CA TYR A 51 -10.91 -12.93 -26.55
C TYR A 51 -11.20 -14.43 -26.46
N LEU A 52 -11.20 -14.99 -25.25
CA LEU A 52 -11.38 -16.43 -25.02
C LEU A 52 -12.85 -16.85 -24.98
N PHE A 53 -13.78 -15.91 -24.77
CA PHE A 53 -15.22 -16.18 -24.70
C PHE A 53 -15.72 -16.96 -25.91
N SER A 54 -15.27 -16.60 -27.11
CA SER A 54 -15.63 -17.27 -28.36
C SER A 54 -14.80 -18.51 -28.69
N LYS A 55 -13.69 -18.75 -27.98
CA LYS A 55 -12.70 -19.78 -28.34
C LYS A 55 -12.65 -20.96 -27.36
N VAL A 56 -12.77 -20.69 -26.06
CA VAL A 56 -12.63 -21.70 -25.00
C VAL A 56 -13.63 -21.39 -23.88
N PRO A 57 -14.89 -21.89 -23.98
CA PRO A 57 -15.98 -21.55 -23.06
C PRO A 57 -15.71 -21.87 -21.59
N LEU A 58 -14.96 -22.96 -21.35
CA LEU A 58 -14.65 -23.43 -20.01
C LEU A 58 -13.66 -22.47 -19.32
N VAL A 59 -12.63 -22.02 -20.02
CA VAL A 59 -11.65 -21.04 -19.52
C VAL A 59 -12.28 -19.65 -19.38
N SER A 60 -13.14 -19.24 -20.30
CA SER A 60 -13.84 -17.96 -20.21
C SER A 60 -14.80 -17.91 -19.02
N THR A 61 -15.47 -19.00 -18.69
CA THR A 61 -16.32 -19.09 -17.49
C THR A 61 -15.50 -18.96 -16.21
N PHE A 62 -14.34 -19.62 -16.12
CA PHE A 62 -13.43 -19.43 -14.99
C PHE A 62 -12.92 -18.00 -14.87
N LEU A 63 -12.53 -17.38 -15.99
CA LEU A 63 -12.10 -15.98 -16.01
C LEU A 63 -13.23 -15.03 -15.58
N HIS A 64 -14.45 -15.25 -16.07
CA HIS A 64 -15.61 -14.45 -15.69
C HIS A 64 -15.87 -14.53 -14.18
N VAL A 65 -15.92 -15.75 -13.61
CA VAL A 65 -16.09 -15.92 -12.16
C VAL A 65 -14.94 -15.25 -11.40
N PHE A 66 -13.71 -15.34 -11.89
CA PHE A 66 -12.56 -14.75 -11.23
C PHE A 66 -12.56 -13.22 -11.26
N ILE A 67 -12.85 -12.60 -12.41
CA ILE A 67 -12.89 -11.15 -12.63
C ILE A 67 -14.06 -10.50 -11.87
N PHE A 68 -15.25 -11.07 -11.98
CA PHE A 68 -16.47 -10.52 -11.38
C PHE A 68 -16.71 -10.98 -9.93
N SER A 69 -15.74 -11.68 -9.33
CA SER A 69 -15.76 -11.99 -7.90
C SER A 69 -14.86 -11.02 -7.13
N PRO A 70 -15.11 -10.81 -5.83
CA PRO A 70 -14.21 -10.06 -4.97
C PRO A 70 -12.85 -10.75 -4.74
N ALA A 71 -12.58 -11.91 -5.36
CA ALA A 71 -11.38 -12.70 -5.12
C ALA A 71 -10.08 -11.99 -5.57
N LEU A 72 -10.06 -11.41 -6.77
CA LEU A 72 -8.89 -10.67 -7.27
C LEU A 72 -8.54 -9.51 -6.33
N TYR A 73 -9.56 -8.74 -5.95
CA TYR A 73 -9.44 -7.64 -5.02
C TYR A 73 -9.00 -8.10 -3.62
N ALA A 74 -9.57 -9.20 -3.10
CA ALA A 74 -9.19 -9.77 -1.82
C ALA A 74 -7.72 -10.23 -1.80
N ILE A 75 -7.23 -10.84 -2.88
CA ILE A 75 -5.81 -11.21 -3.02
C ILE A 75 -4.94 -9.94 -2.95
N TYR A 76 -5.31 -8.89 -3.67
CA TYR A 76 -4.59 -7.61 -3.64
C TYR A 76 -4.57 -6.98 -2.26
N VAL A 77 -5.70 -6.96 -1.56
CA VAL A 77 -5.81 -6.48 -0.19
C VAL A 77 -4.90 -7.32 0.73
N LEU A 78 -4.95 -8.65 0.66
CA LEU A 78 -4.13 -9.53 1.49
C LEU A 78 -2.63 -9.33 1.24
N VAL A 79 -2.19 -9.27 -0.02
CA VAL A 79 -0.77 -9.09 -0.37
C VAL A 79 -0.30 -7.70 0.05
N SER A 80 -1.04 -6.65 -0.31
CA SER A 80 -0.75 -5.26 0.09
C SER A 80 -0.64 -5.13 1.60
N SER A 81 -1.53 -5.80 2.32
CA SER A 81 -1.54 -5.84 3.79
C SER A 81 -0.34 -6.55 4.38
N SER A 82 0.07 -7.68 3.79
CA SER A 82 1.27 -8.38 4.22
C SER A 82 2.53 -7.50 4.07
N LEU A 83 2.59 -6.71 2.98
CA LEU A 83 3.66 -5.75 2.72
C LEU A 83 3.61 -4.60 3.74
N LEU A 84 2.44 -4.04 4.03
CA LEU A 84 2.23 -3.03 5.06
C LEU A 84 2.63 -3.52 6.46
N LEU A 85 2.36 -4.79 6.79
CA LEU A 85 2.80 -5.40 8.06
C LEU A 85 4.32 -5.55 8.15
N LYS A 86 4.99 -5.90 7.05
CA LYS A 86 6.46 -5.87 6.99
C LYS A 86 6.98 -4.45 7.20
N LEU A 87 6.34 -3.46 6.57
CA LEU A 87 6.70 -2.05 6.73
C LEU A 87 6.47 -1.54 8.17
N ASN A 88 5.45 -2.05 8.87
CA ASN A 88 5.16 -1.72 10.27
C ASN A 88 6.23 -2.18 11.27
N ARG A 89 7.13 -3.09 10.91
CA ARG A 89 8.28 -3.46 11.75
C ARG A 89 9.38 -2.40 11.72
N ILE A 90 9.42 -1.59 10.66
CA ILE A 90 10.44 -0.56 10.44
C ILE A 90 10.50 0.50 11.55
N PRO A 91 9.36 1.10 11.96
CA PRO A 91 9.30 2.00 13.11
C PRO A 91 9.94 1.42 14.36
N SER A 92 9.61 0.17 14.68
CA SER A 92 10.08 -0.47 15.92
C SER A 92 11.58 -0.72 15.92
N VAL A 93 12.18 -1.02 14.77
CA VAL A 93 13.63 -1.19 14.61
C VAL A 93 14.34 0.17 14.66
N MET A 94 13.81 1.18 13.97
CA MET A 94 14.36 2.53 13.97
C MET A 94 14.29 3.19 15.35
N GLU A 95 13.20 2.97 16.09
CA GLU A 95 13.03 3.46 17.46
C GLU A 95 13.95 2.72 18.43
N ARG A 96 14.23 1.43 18.23
CA ARG A 96 15.27 0.70 18.98
C ARG A 96 16.67 1.27 18.73
N ILE A 97 17.01 1.56 17.47
CA ILE A 97 18.28 2.21 17.09
C ILE A 97 18.37 3.59 17.75
N LYS A 98 17.34 4.44 17.62
CA LYS A 98 17.31 5.77 18.25
C LYS A 98 17.36 5.72 19.78
N LYS A 99 16.88 4.64 20.41
CA LYS A 99 16.87 4.48 21.88
C LYS A 99 18.16 3.93 22.46
N LEU A 100 19.00 3.25 21.67
CA LEU A 100 20.40 2.97 22.05
C LEU A 100 21.19 4.28 22.30
N ARG A 101 20.73 5.40 21.72
CA ARG A 101 21.27 6.75 21.91
C ARG A 101 20.66 7.52 23.10
N GLU A 102 19.44 7.21 23.56
CA GLU A 102 18.66 8.07 24.47
C GLU A 102 18.19 7.41 25.79
N ASN A 103 18.54 6.14 26.07
CA ASN A 103 18.21 5.42 27.33
C ASN A 103 16.71 5.44 27.73
N GLY A 104 15.79 5.62 26.79
CA GLY A 104 14.35 5.68 27.04
C GLY A 104 13.59 4.38 26.73
N ARG A 105 12.50 4.08 27.46
CA ARG A 105 11.64 2.90 27.20
C ARG A 105 10.83 3.03 25.89
N PRO A 106 10.64 1.95 25.11
CA PRO A 106 9.83 1.95 23.89
C PRO A 106 8.37 2.33 24.17
N LYS A 107 7.80 3.29 23.44
CA LYS A 107 6.34 3.50 23.45
C LYS A 107 5.76 2.42 22.54
N ARG A 108 5.03 1.46 23.10
CA ARG A 108 4.39 0.38 22.35
C ARG A 108 3.25 0.99 21.54
N LEU A 109 3.53 1.43 20.31
CA LEU A 109 2.51 1.89 19.38
C LEU A 109 1.61 0.70 19.03
N SER A 110 0.34 0.77 19.42
CA SER A 110 -0.72 -0.21 19.14
C SER A 110 -1.14 -0.26 17.67
N GLY A 111 -0.19 -0.13 16.74
CA GLY A 111 -0.45 -0.10 15.29
C GLY A 111 -0.89 -1.44 14.69
N LEU A 112 -0.92 -2.51 15.49
CA LEU A 112 -1.35 -3.84 15.04
C LEU A 112 -2.87 -3.97 14.92
N THR A 113 -3.63 -3.17 15.67
CA THR A 113 -5.09 -3.29 15.74
C THR A 113 -5.77 -2.64 14.55
N TYR A 114 -5.35 -1.43 14.15
CA TYR A 114 -5.97 -0.69 13.05
C TYR A 114 -5.68 -1.26 11.67
N ALA A 115 -4.45 -1.71 11.40
CA ALA A 115 -4.15 -2.35 10.12
C ALA A 115 -4.97 -3.65 9.95
N ARG A 116 -5.17 -4.43 11.02
CA ARG A 116 -6.03 -5.63 10.96
C ARG A 116 -7.50 -5.27 10.79
N LEU A 117 -7.97 -4.23 11.49
CA LEU A 117 -9.36 -3.74 11.38
C LEU A 117 -9.67 -3.17 10.00
N SER A 118 -8.74 -2.45 9.36
CA SER A 118 -8.95 -1.92 8.01
C SER A 118 -9.00 -3.03 6.96
N ILE A 119 -8.19 -4.08 7.11
CA ILE A 119 -8.19 -5.24 6.21
C ILE A 119 -9.50 -6.01 6.32
N ILE A 120 -9.87 -6.35 7.55
CA ILE A 120 -11.09 -7.10 7.84
C ILE A 120 -12.31 -6.28 7.39
N GLY A 121 -12.32 -4.98 7.69
CA GLY A 121 -13.38 -4.07 7.27
C GLY A 121 -13.53 -4.00 5.76
N VAL A 122 -12.43 -3.78 5.02
CA VAL A 122 -12.45 -3.71 3.56
C VAL A 122 -12.88 -5.05 2.93
N THR A 123 -12.33 -6.17 3.38
CA THR A 123 -12.72 -7.50 2.84
C THR A 123 -14.19 -7.82 3.12
N ILE A 124 -14.68 -7.52 4.32
CA ILE A 124 -16.09 -7.72 4.68
C ILE A 124 -17.02 -6.81 3.87
N SER A 125 -16.68 -5.53 3.70
CA SER A 125 -17.48 -4.59 2.91
C SER A 125 -17.62 -5.04 1.46
N TYR A 126 -16.55 -5.48 0.82
CA TYR A 126 -16.62 -5.96 -0.57
C TYR A 126 -17.39 -7.27 -0.71
N LEU A 127 -17.28 -8.19 0.26
CA LEU A 127 -18.09 -9.41 0.28
C LEU A 127 -19.58 -9.10 0.47
N LEU A 128 -19.93 -8.20 1.40
CA LEU A 128 -21.30 -7.77 1.64
C LEU A 128 -21.90 -7.04 0.45
N SER A 129 -21.11 -6.17 -0.20
CA SER A 129 -21.51 -5.44 -1.42
C SER A 129 -21.90 -6.42 -2.53
N TRP A 130 -21.11 -7.48 -2.74
CA TRP A 130 -21.37 -8.51 -3.74
C TRP A 130 -22.63 -9.34 -3.44
N VAL A 131 -22.90 -9.65 -2.16
CA VAL A 131 -24.07 -10.46 -1.74
C VAL A 131 -25.37 -9.66 -1.79
N ILE A 132 -25.37 -8.41 -1.31
CA ILE A 132 -26.58 -7.63 -1.10
C ILE A 132 -27.13 -7.07 -2.43
N GLN A 133 -26.24 -6.81 -3.41
CA GLN A 133 -26.56 -6.26 -4.74
C GLN A 133 -27.44 -4.98 -4.72
N GLY A 134 -27.69 -4.40 -5.88
CA GLY A 134 -28.48 -3.16 -6.02
C GLY A 134 -27.88 -1.95 -5.29
N GLU A 135 -28.70 -0.93 -5.04
CA GLU A 135 -28.28 0.35 -4.43
C GLU A 135 -27.64 0.16 -3.04
N THR A 136 -28.13 -0.80 -2.26
CA THR A 136 -27.59 -1.08 -0.92
C THR A 136 -26.21 -1.73 -1.01
N GLY A 137 -26.00 -2.65 -1.97
CA GLY A 137 -24.69 -3.23 -2.24
C GLY A 137 -23.68 -2.17 -2.72
N GLU A 138 -24.10 -1.26 -3.60
CA GLU A 138 -23.27 -0.16 -4.10
C GLU A 138 -22.83 0.79 -2.97
N LEU A 139 -23.76 1.15 -2.08
CA LEU A 139 -23.47 2.00 -0.92
C LEU A 139 -22.44 1.36 0.03
N ILE A 140 -22.54 0.05 0.26
CA ILE A 140 -21.57 -0.71 1.06
C ILE A 140 -20.19 -0.74 0.36
N GLY A 141 -20.16 -0.87 -0.97
CA GLY A 141 -18.94 -0.79 -1.76
C GLY A 141 -18.24 0.57 -1.62
N ASN A 142 -19.01 1.66 -1.69
CA ASN A 142 -18.52 3.03 -1.50
C ASN A 142 -17.94 3.25 -0.10
N ILE A 143 -18.60 2.72 0.94
CA ILE A 143 -18.07 2.72 2.31
C ILE A 143 -16.74 1.95 2.37
N GLY A 144 -16.65 0.81 1.68
CA GLY A 144 -15.40 0.05 1.53
C GLY A 144 -14.26 0.88 0.96
N ASN A 145 -14.51 1.61 -0.14
CA ASN A 145 -13.53 2.51 -0.76
C ASN A 145 -13.05 3.62 0.19
N LEU A 146 -13.93 4.18 1.02
CA LEU A 146 -13.55 5.18 2.03
C LEU A 146 -12.64 4.58 3.10
N PHE A 147 -12.90 3.34 3.54
CA PHE A 147 -12.00 2.63 4.46
C PHE A 147 -10.61 2.39 3.86
N VAL A 148 -10.54 2.05 2.57
CA VAL A 148 -9.26 1.92 1.85
C VAL A 148 -8.51 3.24 1.84
N LEU A 149 -9.19 4.34 1.50
CA LEU A 149 -8.58 5.67 1.48
C LEU A 149 -8.04 6.08 2.86
N LEU A 150 -8.82 5.85 3.93
CA LEU A 150 -8.38 6.11 5.31
C LEU A 150 -7.15 5.27 5.67
N ALA A 151 -7.11 4.00 5.26
CA ALA A 151 -5.96 3.13 5.48
C ALA A 151 -4.69 3.64 4.76
N ILE A 152 -4.83 4.13 3.52
CA ILE A 152 -3.73 4.74 2.77
C ILE A 152 -3.23 6.01 3.46
N ILE A 153 -4.12 6.93 3.84
CA ILE A 153 -3.75 8.17 4.53
C ILE A 153 -3.01 7.85 5.84
N TRP A 154 -3.52 6.89 6.61
CA TRP A 154 -2.89 6.45 7.84
C TRP A 154 -1.51 5.84 7.62
N TYR A 155 -1.35 5.04 6.56
CA TYR A 155 -0.06 4.49 6.18
C TYR A 155 0.98 5.59 5.89
N PHE A 156 0.61 6.60 5.10
CA PHE A 156 1.48 7.74 4.81
C PHE A 156 1.83 8.53 6.07
N HIS A 157 0.84 8.83 6.91
CA HIS A 157 1.05 9.50 8.19
C HIS A 157 2.08 8.76 9.05
N LYS A 158 1.96 7.43 9.13
CA LYS A 158 2.88 6.59 9.91
C LYS A 158 4.29 6.58 9.32
N ILE A 159 4.43 6.46 8.00
CA ILE A 159 5.74 6.52 7.34
C ILE A 159 6.42 7.85 7.59
N PHE A 160 5.71 8.97 7.45
CA PHE A 160 6.28 10.30 7.66
C PHE A 160 6.72 10.52 9.11
N SER A 161 5.89 10.12 10.08
CA SER A 161 6.24 10.16 11.50
C SER A 161 7.51 9.38 11.81
N VAL A 162 7.69 8.21 11.19
CA VAL A 162 8.77 7.26 11.52
C VAL A 162 10.07 7.61 10.84
N LEU A 163 10.00 8.08 9.61
CA LEU A 163 11.17 8.55 8.88
C LEU A 163 11.66 9.91 9.41
N ASN A 164 10.91 10.54 10.32
CA ASN A 164 11.25 11.80 10.97
C ASN A 164 11.61 12.88 9.94
N VAL A 165 10.86 12.89 8.83
CA VAL A 165 11.05 13.81 7.71
C VAL A 165 10.08 14.95 7.89
N ASP A 166 10.58 16.18 8.02
CA ASP A 166 9.75 17.37 8.15
C ASP A 166 8.85 17.59 6.92
N LYS A 167 9.19 16.97 5.78
CA LYS A 167 8.41 17.01 4.54
C LYS A 167 8.37 15.64 3.85
N PRO A 168 7.21 15.19 3.34
CA PRO A 168 7.11 14.04 2.45
C PRO A 168 8.08 14.15 1.28
N SER A 169 8.61 13.02 0.81
CA SER A 169 9.32 13.05 -0.47
C SER A 169 8.31 13.27 -1.60
N VAL A 170 8.70 13.98 -2.66
CA VAL A 170 7.86 14.22 -3.85
C VAL A 170 7.11 12.95 -4.33
N PRO A 171 7.74 11.77 -4.46
CA PRO A 171 7.01 10.56 -4.88
C PRO A 171 5.95 10.10 -3.86
N ASP A 172 6.17 10.29 -2.56
CA ASP A 172 5.18 9.94 -1.54
C ASP A 172 3.97 10.87 -1.61
N TYR A 173 4.19 12.17 -1.83
CA TYR A 173 3.11 13.13 -2.02
C TYR A 173 2.29 12.83 -3.29
N LEU A 174 2.98 12.49 -4.38
CA LEU A 174 2.35 12.18 -5.65
C LEU A 174 1.46 10.92 -5.54
N ALA A 175 1.94 9.87 -4.87
CA ALA A 175 1.14 8.67 -4.59
C ALA A 175 -0.06 8.97 -3.67
N LEU A 176 0.11 9.78 -2.62
CA LEU A 176 -1.00 10.15 -1.73
C LEU A 176 -2.06 10.99 -2.46
N ALA A 177 -1.65 12.01 -3.22
CA ALA A 177 -2.56 12.85 -3.99
C ALA A 177 -3.34 12.03 -5.02
N GLY A 178 -2.66 11.12 -5.73
CA GLY A 178 -3.33 10.22 -6.67
C GLY A 178 -4.25 9.19 -6.00
N ALA A 179 -3.98 8.77 -4.77
CA ALA A 179 -4.91 7.99 -3.95
C ALA A 179 -6.19 8.75 -3.63
N VAL A 180 -6.07 10.00 -3.20
CA VAL A 180 -7.25 10.84 -2.92
C VAL A 180 -8.05 11.08 -4.19
N ILE A 181 -7.40 11.57 -5.26
CA ILE A 181 -8.08 11.89 -6.53
C ILE A 181 -8.70 10.64 -7.14
N GLY A 182 -7.95 9.53 -7.18
CA GLY A 182 -8.38 8.33 -7.88
C GLY A 182 -9.41 7.50 -7.12
N LEU A 183 -9.33 7.40 -5.78
CA LEU A 183 -10.38 6.71 -5.02
C LEU A 183 -11.65 7.54 -4.91
N VAL A 184 -11.55 8.85 -4.66
CA VAL A 184 -12.74 9.72 -4.59
C VAL A 184 -13.38 9.84 -5.97
N GLY A 185 -12.62 10.25 -6.99
CA GLY A 185 -13.14 10.34 -8.35
C GLY A 185 -13.58 8.98 -8.90
N GLY A 186 -12.88 7.91 -8.54
CA GLY A 186 -13.21 6.55 -8.92
C GLY A 186 -14.55 6.07 -8.39
N THR A 187 -14.84 6.42 -7.14
CA THR A 187 -16.07 6.04 -6.44
C THR A 187 -17.28 6.83 -6.94
N PHE A 188 -17.12 8.12 -7.29
CA PHE A 188 -18.25 9.01 -7.57
C PHE A 188 -18.42 9.45 -9.03
N ILE A 189 -17.38 9.33 -9.86
CA ILE A 189 -17.36 9.88 -11.24
C ILE A 189 -17.18 8.76 -12.28
N GLY A 190 -16.37 7.75 -11.98
CA GLY A 190 -16.17 6.57 -12.82
C GLY A 190 -14.70 6.15 -12.95
N ILE A 191 -14.39 5.31 -13.96
CA ILE A 191 -13.09 4.63 -14.07
C ILE A 191 -11.90 5.56 -14.40
N ILE A 192 -12.13 6.72 -15.03
CA ILE A 192 -11.06 7.60 -15.51
C ILE A 192 -10.16 8.12 -14.36
N PRO A 193 -10.72 8.65 -13.25
CA PRO A 193 -9.92 8.99 -12.07
C PRO A 193 -9.08 7.84 -11.49
N PHE A 194 -9.51 6.58 -11.62
CA PHE A 194 -8.71 5.42 -11.18
C PHE A 194 -7.40 5.27 -11.99
N LEU A 195 -7.34 5.79 -13.23
CA LEU A 195 -6.08 5.85 -13.99
C LEU A 195 -5.06 6.81 -13.36
N ILE A 196 -5.54 7.87 -12.69
CA ILE A 196 -4.68 8.81 -11.95
C ILE A 196 -4.08 8.10 -10.72
N PHE A 197 -4.87 7.28 -10.03
CA PHE A 197 -4.36 6.40 -8.96
C PHE A 197 -3.24 5.50 -9.48
N PHE A 198 -3.50 4.77 -10.56
CA PHE A 198 -2.52 3.90 -11.19
C PHE A 198 -1.22 4.64 -11.55
N ALA A 199 -1.32 5.70 -12.35
CA ALA A 199 -0.16 6.40 -12.89
C ALA A 199 0.70 7.05 -11.79
N SER A 200 0.06 7.59 -10.76
CA SER A 200 0.77 8.20 -9.64
C SER A 200 1.52 7.18 -8.78
N TRP A 201 0.90 6.04 -8.48
CA TRP A 201 1.55 4.97 -7.71
C TRP A 201 2.65 4.28 -8.52
N ALA A 202 2.43 4.04 -9.81
CA ALA A 202 3.44 3.47 -10.70
C ALA A 202 4.66 4.39 -10.80
N SER A 203 4.46 5.68 -11.09
CA SER A 203 5.56 6.64 -11.24
C SER A 203 6.33 6.85 -9.93
N ALA A 204 5.64 6.94 -8.79
CA ALA A 204 6.27 7.00 -7.48
C ALA A 204 7.11 5.74 -7.19
N GLY A 205 6.57 4.56 -7.50
CA GLY A 205 7.26 3.28 -7.36
C GLY A 205 8.52 3.18 -8.21
N ILE A 206 8.42 3.48 -9.51
CA ILE A 206 9.56 3.48 -10.44
C ILE A 206 10.65 4.45 -9.96
N TYR A 207 10.28 5.68 -9.62
CA TYR A 207 11.22 6.69 -9.16
C TYR A 207 12.00 6.23 -7.92
N ILE A 208 11.31 5.67 -6.94
CA ILE A 208 11.93 5.16 -5.71
C ILE A 208 12.88 3.99 -6.03
N ILE A 209 12.49 3.05 -6.89
CA ILE A 209 13.37 1.94 -7.27
C ILE A 209 14.62 2.45 -7.97
N LEU A 210 14.48 3.33 -8.97
CA LEU A 210 15.63 3.86 -9.71
C LEU A 210 16.59 4.67 -8.84
N LYS A 211 16.07 5.42 -7.87
CA LYS A 211 16.88 6.26 -6.97
C LYS A 211 17.65 5.45 -5.92
N TYR A 212 17.11 4.32 -5.48
CA TYR A 212 17.63 3.57 -4.34
C TYR A 212 18.21 2.19 -4.69
N ARG A 213 18.12 1.76 -5.95
CA ARG A 213 18.89 0.63 -6.52
C ARG A 213 20.39 0.92 -6.48
#